data_AF-A0A0G3M0C6-F1
#
_entry.id   AF-A0A0G3M0C6-F1
#
_cell.length_a   1.000
_cell.length_b   1.000
_cell.length_c   1.000
_cell.angle_alpha   90.00
_cell.angle_beta   90.00
_cell.angle_gamma   90.00
#
_symmetry.space_group_name_H-M   'P 1'
#
loop_
_entity.id
_entity.type
_entity.pdbx_description
1 polymer ?
#
loop_
_entity_poly.entity_id
_entity_poly.type
_entity_poly.pdbx_seq_one_letter_code
_entity_poly.pdbx_strand_id
1 'polypeptide(L)'
;MKKILLTISMALATLAWAQFSSGTVSLPVTSMTVKLDTTPTGVTLTVTGDSNSMLGIGFGGNGVDSGGMAPGADGFIYNSATTRDYSFIGTTTPNADVSQDWTEVSNTISGTTRTIVATRSLSGGAGDFAIPNSAGTINIFYARRLGNQALGYHGPANRGYATLTMAASTLSTNEAAAGNKKVLLYPNPAKETIGFKNFDKIRSVDVFDATGRKVKSIRPDKEHINIEDLKSGTYYFEVLLKDGSLSYEKLIKE
;
A
#
# COMPACT_ATOMS: atom_id res chain seq x y z
N MET A 1 -25.91 50.86 -8.60
CA MET A 1 -24.87 50.09 -7.86
C MET A 1 -25.07 48.61 -8.16
N LYS A 2 -24.34 48.07 -9.15
CA LYS A 2 -24.39 46.64 -9.51
C LYS A 2 -23.47 45.87 -8.56
N LYS A 3 -24.03 44.98 -7.76
CA LYS A 3 -23.26 44.05 -6.92
C LYS A 3 -22.74 42.94 -7.84
N ILE A 4 -21.44 42.95 -8.12
CA ILE A 4 -20.75 41.83 -8.78
C ILE A 4 -20.49 40.80 -7.69
N LEU A 5 -21.21 39.68 -7.75
CA LEU A 5 -20.98 38.52 -6.89
C LEU A 5 -19.85 37.71 -7.52
N LEU A 6 -18.66 37.77 -6.93
CA LEU A 6 -17.51 36.96 -7.32
C LEU A 6 -17.61 35.62 -6.59
N THR A 7 -18.16 34.60 -7.23
CA THR A 7 -18.09 33.21 -6.77
C THR A 7 -16.67 32.70 -7.00
N ILE A 8 -15.84 32.71 -5.95
CA ILE A 8 -14.56 32.01 -5.93
C ILE A 8 -14.87 30.51 -5.87
N SER A 9 -14.87 29.84 -7.02
CA SER A 9 -14.79 28.38 -7.08
C SER A 9 -13.39 27.99 -6.62
N MET A 10 -13.27 27.57 -5.37
CA MET A 10 -12.06 26.97 -4.83
C MET A 10 -11.90 25.59 -5.49
N ALA A 11 -11.30 25.56 -6.67
CA ALA A 11 -10.73 24.33 -7.19
C ALA A 11 -9.61 23.95 -6.23
N LEU A 12 -9.89 23.02 -5.31
CA LEU A 12 -8.85 22.31 -4.58
C LEU A 12 -8.05 21.53 -5.64
N ALA A 13 -7.03 22.17 -6.22
CA ALA A 13 -5.98 21.45 -6.91
C ALA A 13 -5.27 20.65 -5.83
N THR A 14 -5.71 19.42 -5.59
CA THR A 14 -4.88 18.43 -4.91
C THR A 14 -3.67 18.26 -5.79
N LEU A 15 -2.59 18.96 -5.49
CA LEU A 15 -1.27 18.65 -6.04
C LEU A 15 -0.97 17.23 -5.57
N ALA A 16 -1.30 16.25 -6.40
CA ALA A 16 -0.86 14.89 -6.22
C ALA A 16 0.65 14.90 -6.41
N TRP A 17 1.38 15.07 -5.31
CA TRP A 17 2.81 14.97 -5.34
C TRP A 17 3.22 13.56 -5.75
N ALA A 18 4.30 13.46 -6.53
CA ALA A 18 4.83 12.17 -6.92
C ALA A 18 5.20 11.37 -5.66
N GLN A 19 4.50 10.27 -5.45
CA GLN A 19 4.76 9.27 -4.43
C GLN A 19 5.32 8.03 -5.11
N PHE A 20 6.34 7.40 -4.51
CA PHE A 20 6.87 6.13 -5.00
C PHE A 20 6.66 5.06 -3.93
N SER A 21 6.48 3.83 -4.38
CA SER A 21 6.31 2.67 -3.50
C SER A 21 7.14 1.52 -4.01
N SER A 22 7.72 0.76 -3.06
CA SER A 22 8.29 -0.55 -3.37
C SER A 22 7.23 -1.64 -3.57
N GLY A 23 5.97 -1.36 -3.21
CA GLY A 23 5.02 -2.41 -2.86
C GLY A 23 5.50 -3.24 -1.65
N THR A 24 4.72 -4.24 -1.26
CA THR A 24 5.15 -5.17 -0.20
C THR A 24 6.15 -6.17 -0.78
N VAL A 25 7.38 -6.14 -0.30
CA VAL A 25 8.46 -7.06 -0.66
C VAL A 25 8.54 -8.17 0.39
N SER A 26 8.51 -9.43 -0.08
CA SER A 26 8.64 -10.61 0.78
C SER A 26 10.11 -10.88 1.11
N LEU A 27 10.40 -11.16 2.38
CA LEU A 27 11.72 -11.50 2.89
C LEU A 27 11.68 -12.95 3.43
N PRO A 28 11.76 -13.95 2.52
CA PRO A 28 11.38 -15.33 2.86
C PRO A 28 12.27 -15.97 3.92
N VAL A 29 13.57 -15.63 3.96
CA VAL A 29 14.54 -16.20 4.91
C VAL A 29 14.16 -15.89 6.36
N THR A 30 13.58 -14.73 6.62
CA THR A 30 13.14 -14.31 7.95
C THR A 30 11.63 -14.36 8.14
N SER A 31 10.88 -14.79 7.12
CA SER A 31 9.41 -14.71 7.09
C SER A 31 8.89 -13.31 7.44
N MET A 32 9.62 -12.28 7.00
CA MET A 32 9.25 -10.88 7.16
C MET A 32 8.69 -10.32 5.85
N THR A 33 8.05 -9.17 5.93
CA THR A 33 7.84 -8.32 4.75
C THR A 33 8.28 -6.90 5.04
N VAL A 34 8.60 -6.16 3.99
CA VAL A 34 8.94 -4.75 4.07
C VAL A 34 8.29 -3.98 2.94
N LYS A 35 7.86 -2.76 3.21
CA LYS A 35 7.36 -1.80 2.23
C LYS A 35 7.95 -0.43 2.52
N LEU A 36 8.40 0.25 1.49
CA LEU A 36 8.84 1.63 1.55
C LEU A 36 7.93 2.48 0.66
N ASP A 37 7.35 3.52 1.23
CA ASP A 37 6.61 4.55 0.51
C ASP A 37 7.30 5.89 0.71
N THR A 38 7.47 6.67 -0.36
CA THR A 38 8.11 7.98 -0.32
C THR A 38 7.18 9.04 -0.84
N THR A 39 7.18 10.19 -0.17
CA THR A 39 6.57 11.45 -0.60
C THR A 39 7.69 12.47 -0.83
N PRO A 40 7.42 13.69 -1.35
CA PRO A 40 8.49 14.68 -1.53
C PRO A 40 9.23 15.07 -0.24
N THR A 41 8.66 14.83 0.93
CA THR A 41 9.22 15.28 2.21
C THR A 41 9.58 14.15 3.16
N GLY A 42 9.14 12.93 2.92
CA GLY A 42 9.34 11.85 3.89
C GLY A 42 9.13 10.45 3.35
N VAL A 43 9.56 9.51 4.18
CA VAL A 43 9.53 8.07 3.95
C VAL A 43 8.64 7.43 4.99
N THR A 44 7.85 6.45 4.58
CA THR A 44 7.14 5.51 5.45
C THR A 44 7.68 4.11 5.22
N LEU A 45 8.22 3.49 6.27
CA LEU A 45 8.64 2.11 6.31
C LEU A 45 7.56 1.28 7.01
N THR A 46 7.07 0.24 6.35
CA THR A 46 6.21 -0.76 6.97
C THR A 46 6.96 -2.09 7.03
N VAL A 47 7.11 -2.67 8.23
CA VAL A 47 7.75 -3.97 8.44
C VAL A 47 6.74 -4.92 9.07
N THR A 48 6.64 -6.14 8.55
CA THR A 48 5.93 -7.23 9.23
C THR A 48 6.83 -8.40 9.53
N GLY A 49 6.55 -9.11 10.61
CA GLY A 49 7.31 -10.28 11.03
C GLY A 49 6.74 -10.95 12.27
N ASP A 50 7.47 -11.94 12.79
CA ASP A 50 7.10 -12.60 14.05
C ASP A 50 7.08 -11.61 15.22
N SER A 51 5.99 -11.62 15.98
CA SER A 51 5.71 -10.67 17.06
C SER A 51 6.64 -10.79 18.27
N ASN A 52 7.31 -11.93 18.44
CA ASN A 52 8.24 -12.22 19.52
C ASN A 52 9.71 -12.04 19.12
N SER A 53 9.99 -11.49 17.94
CA SER A 53 11.34 -11.39 17.37
C SER A 53 11.82 -9.94 17.25
N MET A 54 13.14 -9.74 17.33
CA MET A 54 13.76 -8.52 16.79
C MET A 54 13.67 -8.55 15.27
N LEU A 55 13.35 -7.40 14.67
CA LEU A 55 13.18 -7.23 13.23
C LEU A 55 14.07 -6.08 12.76
N GLY A 56 15.00 -6.34 11.84
CA GLY A 56 15.95 -5.34 11.35
C GLY A 56 15.91 -5.20 9.83
N ILE A 57 15.92 -3.95 9.37
CA ILE A 57 16.07 -3.55 7.96
C ILE A 57 17.19 -2.53 7.91
N GLY A 58 18.23 -2.78 7.14
CA GLY A 58 19.27 -1.80 6.86
C GLY A 58 19.43 -1.53 5.37
N PHE A 59 19.95 -0.36 5.04
CA PHE A 59 20.06 0.13 3.68
C PHE A 59 21.49 -0.03 3.16
N GLY A 60 21.62 -0.44 1.91
CA GLY A 60 22.91 -0.66 1.24
C GLY A 60 23.15 -2.12 0.83
N GLY A 61 24.40 -2.42 0.46
CA GLY A 61 24.78 -3.66 -0.21
C GLY A 61 24.39 -3.68 -1.70
N ASN A 62 24.57 -4.82 -2.35
CA ASN A 62 24.21 -5.01 -3.77
C ASN A 62 22.83 -5.66 -3.98
N GLY A 63 22.07 -5.89 -2.90
CA GLY A 63 20.71 -6.43 -2.94
C GLY A 63 20.61 -7.96 -3.14
N VAL A 64 21.74 -8.63 -3.40
CA VAL A 64 21.79 -10.09 -3.63
C VAL A 64 22.84 -10.80 -2.79
N ASP A 65 24.07 -10.26 -2.67
CA ASP A 65 25.20 -10.91 -1.99
C ASP A 65 26.24 -9.90 -1.45
N SER A 66 26.51 -9.95 -0.14
CA SER A 66 27.57 -9.20 0.54
C SER A 66 27.46 -7.67 0.50
N GLY A 67 28.28 -6.98 1.29
CA GLY A 67 28.31 -5.52 1.38
C GLY A 67 27.22 -4.88 2.26
N GLY A 68 26.34 -5.68 2.87
CA GLY A 68 25.43 -5.21 3.92
C GLY A 68 26.14 -5.03 5.26
N MET A 69 25.57 -4.19 6.13
CA MET A 69 26.13 -3.84 7.44
C MET A 69 27.57 -3.27 7.39
N ALA A 70 28.01 -2.71 6.27
CA ALA A 70 29.31 -2.03 6.21
C ALA A 70 29.37 -0.89 7.25
N PRO A 71 30.56 -0.48 7.71
CA PRO A 71 30.69 0.66 8.62
C PRO A 71 30.02 1.92 8.05
N GLY A 72 29.10 2.50 8.84
CA GLY A 72 28.30 3.66 8.45
C GLY A 72 27.04 3.32 7.65
N ALA A 73 26.71 2.04 7.44
CA ALA A 73 25.38 1.70 6.93
C ALA A 73 24.31 2.08 7.97
N ASP A 74 23.15 2.46 7.49
CA ASP A 74 22.00 2.98 8.26
C ASP A 74 20.88 1.92 8.27
N GLY A 75 20.10 1.86 9.34
CA GLY A 75 18.87 1.09 9.31
C GLY A 75 17.95 1.23 10.50
N PHE A 76 16.77 0.67 10.29
CA PHE A 76 15.70 0.56 11.27
C PHE A 76 15.75 -0.80 11.98
N ILE A 77 15.70 -0.80 13.31
CA ILE A 77 15.57 -2.02 14.11
C ILE A 77 14.45 -1.89 15.14
N TYR A 78 13.49 -2.80 15.04
CA TYR A 78 12.56 -3.07 16.13
C TYR A 78 13.16 -4.09 17.10
N ASN A 79 13.24 -3.70 18.37
CA ASN A 79 13.72 -4.56 19.44
C ASN A 79 13.07 -4.15 20.78
N SER A 80 13.53 -4.77 21.87
CA SER A 80 13.05 -4.53 23.25
C SER A 80 13.44 -3.17 23.84
N ALA A 81 14.32 -2.40 23.18
CA ALA A 81 14.61 -1.02 23.55
C ALA A 81 13.60 -0.05 22.90
N THR A 82 13.71 1.24 23.21
CA THR A 82 12.88 2.29 22.59
C THR A 82 13.50 2.90 21.33
N THR A 83 14.80 2.69 21.11
CA THR A 83 15.51 3.17 19.92
C THR A 83 15.16 2.34 18.70
N ARG A 84 15.05 3.01 17.56
CA ARG A 84 14.68 2.46 16.26
C ARG A 84 15.71 2.72 15.18
N ASP A 85 16.56 3.72 15.38
CA ASP A 85 17.57 4.14 14.42
C ASP A 85 18.96 3.66 14.81
N TYR A 86 19.68 3.08 13.86
CA TYR A 86 20.92 2.38 14.11
C TYR A 86 21.94 2.53 12.99
N SER A 87 23.16 2.92 13.37
CA SER A 87 24.35 2.79 12.55
C SER A 87 25.02 1.41 12.71
N PHE A 88 25.37 0.81 11.59
CA PHE A 88 26.09 -0.45 11.52
C PHE A 88 27.61 -0.23 11.42
N ILE A 89 28.38 -1.13 12.04
CA ILE A 89 29.85 -1.05 12.13
C ILE A 89 30.51 -2.37 11.70
N GLY A 90 29.88 -3.11 10.79
CA GLY A 90 30.25 -4.48 10.41
C GLY A 90 29.28 -5.52 10.94
N THR A 91 29.67 -6.80 10.90
CA THR A 91 28.87 -7.92 11.42
C THR A 91 29.01 -8.07 12.94
N THR A 92 28.77 -6.98 13.64
CA THR A 92 28.78 -6.88 15.10
C THR A 92 27.45 -6.29 15.58
N THR A 93 27.31 -6.05 16.87
CA THR A 93 26.11 -5.39 17.40
C THR A 93 26.08 -3.93 16.89
N PRO A 94 25.00 -3.48 16.24
CA PRO A 94 24.89 -2.11 15.76
C PRO A 94 24.73 -1.12 16.92
N ASN A 95 25.12 0.13 16.68
CA ASN A 95 24.98 1.21 17.67
C ASN A 95 23.65 1.92 17.42
N ALA A 96 22.89 2.17 18.49
CA ALA A 96 21.75 3.08 18.37
C ALA A 96 22.27 4.49 18.08
N ASP A 97 21.67 5.17 17.12
CA ASP A 97 22.08 6.52 16.79
C ASP A 97 21.69 7.51 17.89
N VAL A 98 22.53 8.52 18.09
CA VAL A 98 22.31 9.56 19.10
C VAL A 98 21.09 10.41 18.72
N SER A 99 20.94 10.68 17.42
CA SER A 99 19.70 11.17 16.83
C SER A 99 18.85 9.97 16.44
N GLN A 100 17.55 10.02 16.70
CA GLN A 100 16.62 8.97 16.28
C GLN A 100 15.71 9.59 15.22
N ASP A 101 16.01 9.35 13.95
CA ASP A 101 15.31 9.96 12.83
C ASP A 101 14.07 9.13 12.45
N TRP A 102 14.11 7.81 12.65
CA TRP A 102 12.91 6.95 12.58
C TRP A 102 11.97 7.15 13.76
N THR A 103 10.75 7.61 13.47
CA THR A 103 9.65 7.69 14.42
C THR A 103 8.65 6.56 14.19
N GLU A 104 8.42 5.70 15.18
CA GLU A 104 7.37 4.66 15.14
C GLU A 104 5.98 5.31 15.23
N VAL A 105 5.15 5.14 14.19
CA VAL A 105 3.80 5.70 14.08
C VAL A 105 2.73 4.69 14.50
N SER A 106 2.98 3.40 14.23
CA SER A 106 2.06 2.32 14.59
C SER A 106 2.82 1.02 14.84
N ASN A 107 2.32 0.23 15.78
CA ASN A 107 2.85 -1.08 16.11
C ASN A 107 1.73 -1.97 16.62
N THR A 108 1.28 -2.88 15.78
CA THR A 108 0.11 -3.72 16.03
C THR A 108 0.50 -5.18 15.96
N ILE A 109 -0.19 -6.01 16.75
CA ILE A 109 -0.01 -7.47 16.73
C ILE A 109 -1.36 -8.09 16.41
N SER A 110 -1.38 -8.97 15.41
CA SER A 110 -2.52 -9.80 15.04
C SER A 110 -2.07 -11.26 14.98
N GLY A 111 -2.56 -12.07 15.92
CA GLY A 111 -2.03 -13.42 16.13
C GLY A 111 -0.53 -13.38 16.46
N THR A 112 0.28 -14.10 15.69
CA THR A 112 1.75 -14.13 15.85
C THR A 112 2.46 -13.08 15.01
N THR A 113 1.75 -12.28 14.22
CA THR A 113 2.35 -11.30 13.30
C THR A 113 2.32 -9.92 13.90
N ARG A 114 3.47 -9.25 13.90
CA ARG A 114 3.60 -7.82 14.20
C ARG A 114 3.69 -7.02 12.91
N THR A 115 3.02 -5.88 12.89
CA THR A 115 3.12 -4.86 11.83
C THR A 115 3.55 -3.54 12.46
N ILE A 116 4.67 -3.02 11.99
CA ILE A 116 5.26 -1.76 12.44
C ILE A 116 5.27 -0.79 11.28
N VAL A 117 4.84 0.44 11.54
CA VAL A 117 4.91 1.55 10.61
C VAL A 117 5.76 2.63 11.25
N ALA A 118 6.85 3.04 10.59
CA ALA A 118 7.73 4.09 11.02
C ALA A 118 7.96 5.10 9.91
N THR A 119 8.24 6.35 10.27
CA THR A 119 8.46 7.45 9.32
C THR A 119 9.71 8.22 9.63
N ARG A 120 10.38 8.76 8.60
CA ARG A 120 11.45 9.75 8.72
C ARG A 120 11.48 10.70 7.51
N SER A 121 12.33 11.71 7.55
CA SER A 121 12.62 12.57 6.38
C SER A 121 13.33 11.77 5.27
N LEU A 122 13.35 12.27 4.03
CA LEU A 122 14.09 11.59 2.93
C LEU A 122 15.59 11.47 3.23
N SER A 123 16.18 12.48 3.88
CA SER A 123 17.61 12.49 4.20
C SER A 123 17.98 11.65 5.42
N GLY A 124 17.05 11.47 6.36
CA GLY A 124 17.41 11.10 7.73
C GLY A 124 18.27 12.19 8.39
N GLY A 125 19.09 11.75 9.34
CA GLY A 125 20.11 12.53 10.05
C GLY A 125 21.47 12.55 9.36
N ALA A 126 22.48 13.06 10.07
CA ALA A 126 23.85 13.13 9.55
C ALA A 126 24.52 11.75 9.56
N GLY A 127 24.84 11.23 8.37
CA GLY A 127 25.44 9.90 8.19
C GLY A 127 24.44 8.85 7.70
N ASP A 128 23.15 9.18 7.67
CA ASP A 128 22.08 8.29 7.24
C ASP A 128 22.09 8.05 5.73
N PHE A 129 21.49 6.93 5.35
CA PHE A 129 21.20 6.63 3.97
C PHE A 129 20.05 7.50 3.46
N ALA A 130 20.34 8.41 2.55
CA ALA A 130 19.33 9.21 1.89
C ALA A 130 18.45 8.34 0.98
N ILE A 131 17.14 8.31 1.26
CA ILE A 131 16.15 7.55 0.50
C ILE A 131 15.56 8.47 -0.58
N PRO A 132 15.76 8.17 -1.88
CA PRO A 132 15.28 9.05 -2.94
C PRO A 132 13.75 8.94 -3.12
N ASN A 133 13.10 10.09 -3.34
CA ASN A 133 11.71 10.13 -3.82
C ASN A 133 11.66 10.03 -5.36
N SER A 134 12.13 8.91 -5.90
CA SER A 134 12.17 8.66 -7.35
C SER A 134 12.01 7.17 -7.66
N ALA A 135 11.73 6.86 -8.93
CA ALA A 135 11.81 5.49 -9.40
C ALA A 135 13.25 4.99 -9.36
N GLY A 136 13.44 3.68 -9.12
CA GLY A 136 14.76 3.08 -9.03
C GLY A 136 14.78 1.88 -8.12
N THR A 137 15.97 1.43 -7.76
CA THR A 137 16.16 0.32 -6.82
C THR A 137 16.84 0.79 -5.55
N ILE A 138 16.41 0.24 -4.41
CA ILE A 138 17.08 0.42 -3.12
C ILE A 138 17.46 -0.96 -2.62
N ASN A 139 18.75 -1.19 -2.42
CA ASN A 139 19.23 -2.44 -1.85
C ASN A 139 19.12 -2.38 -0.33
N ILE A 140 18.65 -3.48 0.25
CA ILE A 140 18.55 -3.66 1.68
C ILE A 140 19.21 -4.96 2.11
N PHE A 141 19.62 -4.98 3.37
CA PHE A 141 19.87 -6.20 4.12
C PHE A 141 18.88 -6.26 5.28
N TYR A 142 18.57 -7.46 5.73
CA TYR A 142 17.58 -7.66 6.79
C TYR A 142 17.99 -8.81 7.69
N ALA A 143 17.49 -8.78 8.92
CA ALA A 143 17.71 -9.82 9.90
C ALA A 143 16.52 -9.95 10.84
N ARG A 144 16.36 -11.15 11.40
CA ARG A 144 15.42 -11.44 12.47
C ARG A 144 16.12 -12.22 13.56
N ARG A 145 15.88 -11.87 14.82
CA ARG A 145 16.23 -12.77 15.93
C ARG A 145 14.99 -13.53 16.40
N LEU A 146 14.85 -14.77 15.93
CA LEU A 146 13.64 -15.57 16.14
C LEU A 146 13.37 -15.80 17.64
N GLY A 147 12.17 -15.43 18.09
CA GLY A 147 11.70 -15.67 19.46
C GLY A 147 12.41 -14.83 20.53
N ASN A 148 13.19 -13.82 20.13
CA ASN A 148 13.82 -12.90 21.07
C ASN A 148 13.90 -11.48 20.52
N GLN A 149 13.37 -10.52 21.29
CA GLN A 149 13.32 -9.11 20.90
C GLN A 149 14.58 -8.31 21.27
N ALA A 150 15.58 -8.89 21.94
CA ALA A 150 16.84 -8.19 22.22
C ALA A 150 17.80 -8.27 21.02
N LEU A 151 18.64 -7.24 20.85
CA LEU A 151 19.76 -7.31 19.91
C LEU A 151 20.66 -8.50 20.23
N GLY A 152 21.19 -9.13 19.20
CA GLY A 152 22.14 -10.22 19.38
C GLY A 152 22.28 -11.09 18.14
N TYR A 153 23.07 -12.14 18.32
CA TYR A 153 23.29 -13.12 17.27
C TYR A 153 21.98 -13.82 16.87
N HIS A 154 21.78 -13.93 15.57
CA HIS A 154 20.56 -14.45 14.94
C HIS A 154 20.81 -15.64 14.00
N GLY A 155 22.08 -16.00 13.78
CA GLY A 155 22.47 -17.11 12.92
C GLY A 155 22.39 -16.79 11.41
N PRO A 156 23.05 -17.62 10.58
CA PRO A 156 23.08 -17.40 9.13
C PRO A 156 21.72 -17.59 8.46
N ALA A 157 20.82 -18.36 9.08
CA ALA A 157 19.50 -18.67 8.53
C ALA A 157 18.43 -17.60 8.81
N ASN A 158 18.73 -16.54 9.55
CA ASN A 158 17.76 -15.48 9.85
C ASN A 158 18.25 -14.10 9.39
N ARG A 159 18.91 -14.05 8.25
CA ARG A 159 19.38 -12.82 7.60
C ARG A 159 19.42 -12.98 6.10
N GLY A 160 19.35 -11.87 5.37
CA GLY A 160 19.45 -11.90 3.92
C GLY A 160 19.55 -10.52 3.32
N TYR A 161 19.48 -10.50 1.99
CA TYR A 161 19.49 -9.32 1.16
C TYR A 161 18.24 -9.29 0.29
N ALA A 162 17.80 -8.09 -0.06
CA ALA A 162 16.74 -7.88 -1.03
C ALA A 162 16.93 -6.55 -1.77
N THR A 163 16.28 -6.44 -2.91
CA THR A 163 16.15 -5.18 -3.65
C THR A 163 14.70 -4.72 -3.63
N LEU A 164 14.49 -3.47 -3.23
CA LEU A 164 13.20 -2.79 -3.30
C LEU A 164 13.13 -2.04 -4.63
N THR A 165 12.15 -2.37 -5.47
CA THR A 165 11.90 -1.65 -6.74
C THR A 165 10.90 -0.54 -6.50
N MET A 166 11.38 0.70 -6.42
CA MET A 166 10.55 1.89 -6.26
C MET A 166 9.91 2.25 -7.60
N ALA A 167 8.59 2.24 -7.65
CA ALA A 167 7.80 2.66 -8.80
C ALA A 167 6.80 3.74 -8.37
N ALA A 168 6.38 4.59 -9.32
CA ALA A 168 5.36 5.60 -9.05
C ALA A 168 4.10 4.90 -8.53
N SER A 169 3.67 5.24 -7.32
CA SER A 169 2.45 4.68 -6.76
C SER A 169 1.27 5.34 -7.46
N THR A 170 0.62 4.61 -8.35
CA THR A 170 -0.72 5.00 -8.77
C THR A 170 -1.65 4.80 -7.57
N LEU A 171 -2.53 5.77 -7.28
CA LEU A 171 -3.60 5.56 -6.31
C LEU A 171 -4.55 4.50 -6.86
N SER A 172 -4.18 3.23 -6.74
CA SER A 172 -5.13 2.14 -6.90
C SER A 172 -5.94 2.12 -5.62
N THR A 173 -7.20 2.49 -5.74
CA THR A 173 -8.21 2.11 -4.77
C THR A 173 -8.22 0.57 -4.67
N ASN A 174 -8.57 0.04 -3.50
CA ASN A 174 -8.45 -1.39 -3.19
C ASN A 174 -9.52 -2.25 -3.92
N GLU A 175 -9.65 -2.14 -5.25
CA GLU A 175 -10.58 -2.97 -6.03
C GLU A 175 -10.05 -4.41 -6.26
N ALA A 176 -8.75 -4.66 -6.04
CA ALA A 176 -8.12 -5.93 -6.39
C ALA A 176 -8.35 -7.07 -5.38
N ALA A 177 -8.82 -6.78 -4.15
CA ALA A 177 -8.98 -7.79 -3.10
C ALA A 177 -10.35 -8.49 -3.09
N ALA A 178 -11.30 -8.07 -3.95
CA ALA A 178 -12.69 -8.59 -3.94
C ALA A 178 -12.98 -9.65 -5.04
N GLY A 179 -11.94 -10.31 -5.58
CA GLY A 179 -12.06 -11.21 -6.74
C GLY A 179 -13.13 -12.30 -6.66
N ASN A 180 -13.53 -12.73 -5.46
CA ASN A 180 -14.52 -13.80 -5.26
C ASN A 180 -15.95 -13.31 -4.98
N LYS A 181 -16.16 -12.00 -4.81
CA LYS A 181 -17.49 -11.40 -4.56
C LYS A 181 -17.96 -10.45 -5.66
N LYS A 182 -17.14 -10.21 -6.68
CA LYS A 182 -17.43 -9.24 -7.73
C LYS A 182 -18.47 -9.78 -8.71
N VAL A 183 -19.51 -9.00 -8.96
CA VAL A 183 -20.44 -9.20 -10.09
C VAL A 183 -19.83 -8.50 -11.30
N LEU A 184 -19.75 -9.15 -12.46
CA LEU A 184 -19.19 -8.52 -13.66
C LEU A 184 -20.32 -8.21 -14.65
N LEU A 185 -20.28 -7.02 -15.25
CA LEU A 185 -21.20 -6.61 -16.31
C LEU A 185 -20.58 -6.90 -17.68
N TYR A 186 -21.37 -7.47 -18.60
CA TYR A 186 -20.93 -7.68 -19.98
C TYR A 186 -22.10 -7.55 -20.98
N PRO A 187 -21.86 -7.16 -22.24
CA PRO A 187 -20.61 -6.56 -22.70
C PRO A 187 -20.39 -5.18 -22.06
N ASN A 188 -19.15 -4.71 -22.07
CA ASN A 188 -18.80 -3.34 -21.72
C ASN A 188 -17.68 -2.90 -22.67
N PRO A 189 -17.92 -1.98 -23.62
CA PRO A 189 -19.13 -1.16 -23.79
C PRO A 189 -20.41 -1.94 -24.18
N ALA A 190 -21.58 -1.36 -23.90
CA ALA A 190 -22.90 -1.95 -24.17
C ALA A 190 -23.81 -1.00 -24.97
N LYS A 191 -24.73 -1.56 -25.76
CA LYS A 191 -25.68 -0.80 -26.59
C LYS A 191 -27.12 -0.90 -26.10
N GLU A 192 -27.66 -2.10 -25.94
CA GLU A 192 -29.08 -2.28 -25.60
C GLU A 192 -29.29 -3.15 -24.37
N THR A 193 -28.41 -4.14 -24.17
CA THR A 193 -28.51 -5.11 -23.09
C THR A 193 -27.17 -5.34 -22.40
N ILE A 194 -27.24 -5.69 -21.12
CA ILE A 194 -26.11 -6.21 -20.36
C ILE A 194 -26.53 -7.47 -19.60
N GLY A 195 -25.61 -8.42 -19.50
CA GLY A 195 -25.65 -9.59 -18.64
C GLY A 195 -24.84 -9.38 -17.36
N PHE A 196 -25.22 -10.13 -16.31
CA PHE A 196 -24.50 -10.17 -15.04
C PHE A 196 -23.83 -11.53 -14.84
N LYS A 197 -22.50 -11.55 -14.70
CA LYS A 197 -21.81 -12.74 -14.21
C LYS A 197 -22.06 -12.89 -12.71
N ASN A 198 -22.36 -14.11 -12.26
CA ASN A 198 -22.80 -14.41 -10.89
C ASN A 198 -24.17 -13.78 -10.55
N PHE A 199 -25.09 -13.74 -11.53
CA PHE A 199 -26.45 -13.23 -11.37
C PHE A 199 -27.20 -13.83 -10.16
N ASP A 200 -26.96 -15.11 -9.87
CA ASP A 200 -27.54 -15.85 -8.75
C ASP A 200 -27.30 -15.19 -7.38
N LYS A 201 -26.24 -14.38 -7.26
CA LYS A 201 -25.87 -13.67 -6.03
C LYS A 201 -26.54 -12.30 -5.88
N ILE A 202 -27.19 -11.79 -6.92
CA ILE A 202 -27.73 -10.43 -6.95
C ILE A 202 -29.09 -10.36 -6.24
N ARG A 203 -29.27 -9.32 -5.43
CA ARG A 203 -30.55 -8.96 -4.79
C ARG A 203 -31.21 -7.76 -5.48
N SER A 204 -30.44 -6.70 -5.72
CA SER A 204 -30.91 -5.50 -6.41
C SER A 204 -29.74 -4.74 -7.03
N VAL A 205 -30.05 -3.88 -8.01
CA VAL A 205 -29.08 -3.07 -8.74
C VAL A 205 -29.60 -1.64 -8.83
N ASP A 206 -28.83 -0.69 -8.32
CA ASP A 206 -29.07 0.73 -8.52
C ASP A 206 -28.07 1.29 -9.55
N VAL A 207 -28.59 2.05 -10.51
CA VAL A 207 -27.80 2.64 -11.61
C VAL A 207 -27.72 4.13 -11.42
N PHE A 208 -26.50 4.66 -11.50
CA PHE A 208 -26.18 6.06 -11.33
C PHE A 208 -25.51 6.60 -12.60
N ASP A 209 -25.85 7.83 -12.99
CA ASP A 209 -25.14 8.52 -14.07
C ASP A 209 -23.79 9.09 -13.58
N ALA A 210 -22.99 9.64 -14.49
CA ALA A 210 -21.66 10.20 -14.19
C ALA A 210 -21.68 11.36 -13.16
N THR A 211 -22.84 11.96 -12.88
CA THR A 211 -22.98 13.01 -11.85
C THR A 211 -23.36 12.45 -10.47
N GLY A 212 -23.51 11.13 -10.35
CA GLY A 212 -23.93 10.46 -9.11
C GLY A 212 -25.44 10.47 -8.88
N ARG A 213 -26.24 10.90 -9.87
CA ARG A 213 -27.70 10.85 -9.77
C ARG A 213 -28.19 9.44 -10.05
N LYS A 214 -29.01 8.87 -9.17
CA LYS A 214 -29.67 7.59 -9.39
C LYS A 214 -30.69 7.72 -10.53
N VAL A 215 -30.49 6.97 -11.60
CA VAL A 215 -31.32 7.01 -12.81
C VAL A 215 -32.22 5.78 -12.97
N LYS A 216 -31.86 4.65 -12.35
CA LYS A 216 -32.64 3.41 -12.43
C LYS A 216 -32.43 2.57 -11.18
N SER A 217 -33.46 1.82 -10.79
CA SER A 217 -33.37 0.77 -9.76
C SER A 217 -34.01 -0.48 -10.33
N ILE A 218 -33.30 -1.61 -10.23
CA ILE A 218 -33.64 -2.85 -10.91
C ILE A 218 -33.60 -3.98 -9.87
N ARG A 219 -34.61 -4.85 -9.92
CA ARG A 219 -34.60 -6.15 -9.25
C ARG A 219 -34.54 -7.22 -10.35
N PRO A 220 -33.33 -7.62 -10.78
CA PRO A 220 -33.17 -8.49 -11.94
C PRO A 220 -33.83 -9.85 -11.69
N ASP A 221 -34.74 -10.25 -12.59
CA ASP A 221 -35.41 -11.56 -12.62
C ASP A 221 -34.76 -12.52 -13.63
N LYS A 222 -33.93 -11.99 -14.53
CA LYS A 222 -33.14 -12.70 -15.54
C LYS A 222 -31.72 -12.14 -15.62
N GLU A 223 -30.79 -12.98 -16.09
CA GLU A 223 -29.37 -12.65 -16.22
C GLU A 223 -29.10 -11.41 -17.09
N HIS A 224 -29.97 -11.11 -18.06
CA HIS A 224 -29.82 -10.01 -19.00
C HIS A 224 -30.89 -8.92 -18.79
N ILE A 225 -30.46 -7.67 -18.65
CA ILE A 225 -31.34 -6.51 -18.51
C ILE A 225 -31.23 -5.58 -19.71
N ASN A 226 -32.34 -4.91 -20.05
CA ASN A 226 -32.36 -3.86 -21.07
C ASN A 226 -31.97 -2.51 -20.45
N ILE A 227 -31.09 -1.81 -21.15
CA ILE A 227 -30.54 -0.49 -20.83
C ILE A 227 -30.65 0.49 -22.01
N GLU A 228 -31.47 0.18 -23.01
CA GLU A 228 -31.68 0.99 -24.21
C GLU A 228 -32.22 2.39 -23.89
N ASP A 229 -32.97 2.51 -22.79
CA ASP A 229 -33.47 3.76 -22.24
C ASP A 229 -32.37 4.69 -21.71
N LEU A 230 -31.15 4.17 -21.48
CA LEU A 230 -30.00 4.97 -21.09
C LEU A 230 -29.35 5.62 -22.31
N LYS A 231 -29.11 6.94 -22.21
CA LYS A 231 -28.31 7.68 -23.21
C LYS A 231 -26.85 7.23 -23.17
N SER A 232 -26.13 7.39 -24.28
CA SER A 232 -24.69 7.14 -24.35
C SER A 232 -23.94 7.91 -23.27
N GLY A 233 -23.03 7.25 -22.56
CA GLY A 233 -22.35 7.82 -21.40
C GLY A 233 -21.76 6.79 -20.45
N THR A 234 -21.18 7.28 -19.35
CA THR A 234 -20.67 6.43 -18.27
C THR A 234 -21.72 6.29 -17.17
N TYR A 235 -21.93 5.07 -16.71
CA TYR A 235 -22.82 4.73 -15.60
C TYR A 235 -22.11 3.87 -14.56
N TYR A 236 -22.59 3.97 -13.33
CA TYR A 236 -22.11 3.20 -12.18
C TYR A 236 -23.24 2.36 -11.62
N PHE A 237 -22.96 1.07 -11.43
CA PHE A 237 -23.90 0.08 -10.96
C PHE A 237 -23.52 -0.30 -9.53
N GLU A 238 -24.37 0.05 -8.57
CA GLU A 238 -24.30 -0.45 -7.20
C GLU A 238 -25.15 -1.72 -7.11
N VAL A 239 -24.48 -2.85 -6.92
CA VAL A 239 -25.10 -4.18 -6.88
C VAL A 239 -25.12 -4.66 -5.44
N LEU A 240 -26.32 -4.80 -4.90
CA LEU A 240 -26.54 -5.36 -3.59
C LEU A 240 -26.70 -6.87 -3.70
N LEU A 241 -25.83 -7.61 -3.03
CA LEU A 241 -25.84 -9.07 -3.04
C LEU A 241 -26.78 -9.64 -1.98
N LYS A 242 -27.17 -10.90 -2.16
CA LYS A 242 -28.03 -11.63 -1.23
C LYS A 242 -27.38 -11.81 0.16
N ASP A 243 -26.05 -11.85 0.24
CA ASP A 243 -25.31 -11.88 1.50
C ASP A 243 -25.23 -10.51 2.21
N GLY A 244 -25.82 -9.46 1.61
CA GLY A 244 -25.84 -8.10 2.13
C GLY A 244 -24.65 -7.23 1.73
N SER A 245 -23.63 -7.78 1.04
CA SER A 245 -22.49 -6.98 0.57
C SER A 245 -22.81 -6.19 -0.71
N LEU A 246 -22.03 -5.13 -0.97
CA LEU A 246 -22.14 -4.27 -2.15
C LEU A 246 -20.99 -4.56 -3.13
N SER A 247 -21.30 -4.56 -4.43
CA SER A 247 -20.34 -4.59 -5.55
C SER A 247 -20.58 -3.37 -6.43
N TYR A 248 -19.51 -2.78 -6.96
CA TYR A 248 -19.58 -1.56 -7.78
C TYR A 248 -18.97 -1.80 -9.14
N GLU A 249 -19.76 -1.60 -10.21
CA GLU A 249 -19.30 -1.81 -11.57
C GLU A 249 -19.51 -0.56 -12.45
N LYS A 250 -18.53 -0.27 -13.30
CA LYS A 250 -18.61 0.81 -14.29
C LYS A 250 -19.07 0.24 -15.63
N LEU A 251 -20.04 0.89 -16.27
CA LEU A 251 -20.49 0.57 -17.62
C LEU A 251 -20.32 1.77 -18.55
N ILE A 252 -19.85 1.51 -19.77
CA ILE A 252 -19.85 2.46 -20.88
C ILE A 252 -21.04 2.12 -21.79
N LYS A 253 -22.01 3.02 -21.88
CA LYS A 253 -23.16 2.93 -22.79
C LYS A 253 -22.84 3.66 -24.08
N GLU A 254 -23.00 2.96 -25.21
CA GLU A 254 -22.92 3.52 -26.57
C GLU A 254 -24.31 3.86 -27.10
#